data_AF-A0A1J4KSG8-F1
#
_entry.id   AF-A0A1J4KSG8-F1
#
_cell.length_a   1.000
_cell.length_b   1.000
_cell.length_c   1.000
_cell.angle_alpha   90.00
_cell.angle_beta   90.00
_cell.angle_gamma   90.00
#
_symmetry.space_group_name_H-M   'P 1'
#
loop_
_entity.id
_entity.type
_entity.pdbx_description
1 polymer ?
#
loop_
_entity_poly.entity_id
_entity_poly.type
_entity_poly.pdbx_seq_one_letter_code
_entity_poly.pdbx_strand_id
1 'polypeptide(L)'
;MSHKTEIDGFDGHQINPGHGRVHIREDKHMMVFESRKTYRMWSRKRNPRKIAWTEHYRFDHKKSNTDKVENTGRIKRQKVQRGYAGVSLDANAKLRTGAVKTRVQQQRRPQKK
;
A
#
# COMPACT_ATOMS: atom_id res chain seq x y z
N MET A 1 11.02 -19.62 -18.56
CA MET A 1 9.65 -19.60 -18.02
C MET A 1 9.74 -19.10 -16.59
N SER A 2 8.93 -18.13 -16.18
CA SER A 2 8.91 -17.68 -14.78
C SER A 2 8.21 -18.74 -13.95
N HIS A 3 8.92 -19.31 -12.97
CA HIS A 3 8.35 -20.29 -12.06
C HIS A 3 7.65 -19.57 -10.91
N LYS A 4 6.38 -19.89 -10.68
CA LYS A 4 5.61 -19.28 -9.58
C LYS A 4 6.18 -19.75 -8.25
N THR A 5 6.67 -18.82 -7.45
CA THR A 5 7.07 -19.08 -6.07
C THR A 5 5.87 -18.90 -5.13
N GLU A 6 5.81 -19.74 -4.11
CA GLU A 6 4.83 -19.64 -3.03
C GLU A 6 5.49 -19.02 -1.79
N ILE A 7 4.71 -18.64 -0.79
CA ILE A 7 5.22 -18.06 0.46
C ILE A 7 4.85 -19.01 1.60
N ASP A 8 5.80 -19.31 2.48
CA ASP A 8 5.56 -20.11 3.69
C ASP A 8 4.59 -19.34 4.62
N GLY A 9 3.52 -20.03 5.03
CA GLY A 9 2.47 -19.46 5.89
C GLY A 9 2.90 -19.22 7.34
N PHE A 10 4.06 -19.71 7.76
CA PHE A 10 4.59 -19.55 9.11
C PHE A 10 5.70 -18.50 9.20
N ASP A 11 6.80 -18.69 8.47
CA ASP A 11 7.97 -17.82 8.60
C ASP A 11 8.02 -16.67 7.58
N GLY A 12 7.35 -16.83 6.44
CA GLY A 12 7.26 -15.82 5.37
C GLY A 12 8.25 -15.99 4.22
N HIS A 13 9.10 -17.03 4.22
CA HIS A 13 10.09 -17.21 3.16
C HIS A 13 9.48 -17.67 1.83
N GLN A 14 10.18 -17.37 0.73
CA GLN A 14 9.79 -17.81 -0.61
C GLN A 14 10.12 -19.28 -0.82
N ILE A 15 9.16 -20.03 -1.35
CA ILE A 15 9.25 -21.46 -1.64
C ILE A 15 9.31 -21.64 -3.16
N ASN A 16 10.37 -22.30 -3.61
CA ASN A 16 10.52 -22.70 -5.00
C ASN A 16 9.69 -23.95 -5.32
N PRO A 17 9.26 -24.15 -6.58
CA PRO A 17 8.52 -25.34 -6.97
C PRO A 17 9.27 -26.63 -6.58
N GLY A 18 8.52 -27.64 -6.12
CA GLY A 18 9.07 -28.93 -5.70
C GLY A 18 9.63 -28.96 -4.27
N HIS A 19 9.54 -27.87 -3.51
CA HIS A 19 9.95 -27.81 -2.12
C HIS A 19 8.75 -27.77 -1.16
N GLY A 20 8.99 -28.25 0.07
CA GLY A 20 8.06 -28.09 1.16
C GLY A 20 6.85 -29.02 1.12
N ARG A 21 5.76 -28.56 1.74
CA ARG A 21 4.47 -29.25 1.78
C ARG A 21 3.32 -28.28 1.99
N VAL A 22 2.13 -28.71 1.61
CA VAL A 22 0.89 -28.02 1.92
C VAL A 22 0.17 -28.75 3.04
N HIS A 23 -0.36 -28.01 4.01
CA HIS A 23 -1.30 -28.52 5.00
C HIS A 23 -2.61 -27.74 4.89
N ILE A 24 -3.71 -28.49 4.78
CA ILE A 24 -5.06 -27.94 4.78
C ILE A 24 -5.64 -28.19 6.16
N ARG A 25 -5.99 -27.11 6.86
CA ARG A 25 -6.63 -27.18 8.18
C ARG A 25 -8.14 -27.42 8.04
N GLU A 26 -8.79 -27.89 9.11
CA GLU A 26 -10.23 -28.15 9.19
C GLU A 26 -11.11 -26.94 8.80
N ASP A 27 -10.64 -25.74 9.08
CA ASP A 27 -11.27 -24.46 8.70
C ASP A 27 -11.03 -24.07 7.24
N LYS A 28 -10.53 -25.00 6.41
CA LYS A 28 -10.19 -24.84 4.99
C LYS A 28 -9.06 -23.84 4.73
N HIS A 29 -8.28 -23.47 5.75
CA HIS A 29 -7.06 -22.70 5.55
C HIS A 29 -5.96 -23.58 4.94
N MET A 30 -5.57 -23.25 3.71
CA MET A 30 -4.42 -23.84 3.03
C MET A 30 -3.16 -23.08 3.43
N MET A 31 -2.23 -23.76 4.11
CA MET A 31 -0.94 -23.20 4.51
C MET A 31 0.18 -24.00 3.85
N VAL A 32 1.05 -23.29 3.14
CA VAL A 32 2.27 -23.86 2.54
C VAL A 32 3.40 -23.72 3.54
N PHE A 33 4.25 -24.74 3.64
CA PHE A 33 5.42 -24.76 4.51
C PHE A 33 6.66 -25.15 3.71
N GLU A 34 7.73 -24.37 3.83
CA GLU A 34 9.02 -24.59 3.17
C GLU A 34 9.67 -25.90 3.64
N SER A 35 9.55 -26.21 4.94
CA SER A 35 10.26 -27.34 5.53
C SER A 35 9.51 -28.01 6.68
N ARG A 36 10.05 -29.15 7.14
CA ARG A 36 9.55 -29.81 8.35
C ARG A 36 9.68 -28.93 9.59
N LYS A 37 10.67 -28.03 9.65
CA LYS A 37 10.92 -27.13 10.78
C LYS A 37 9.75 -26.17 10.98
N THR A 38 9.33 -25.48 9.91
CA THR A 38 8.25 -24.47 9.96
C THR A 38 6.92 -25.12 10.32
N TYR A 39 6.56 -26.20 9.66
CA TYR A 39 5.37 -26.97 10.02
C TYR A 39 5.38 -27.47 11.47
N ARG A 40 6.50 -27.99 11.97
CA ARG A 40 6.56 -28.53 13.33
C ARG A 40 6.42 -27.44 14.38
N MET A 41 6.91 -26.22 14.10
CA MET A 41 6.69 -25.06 14.97
C MET A 41 5.23 -24.60 14.93
N TRP A 42 4.63 -24.53 13.73
CA TRP A 42 3.22 -24.20 13.55
C TRP A 42 2.28 -25.21 14.24
N SER A 43 2.50 -26.50 14.06
CA SER A 43 1.72 -27.58 14.69
C SER A 43 1.77 -27.52 16.22
N ARG A 44 2.88 -27.03 16.77
CA ARG A 44 3.05 -26.75 18.21
C ARG A 44 2.48 -25.41 18.66
N LYS A 45 1.74 -24.74 17.78
CA LYS A 45 1.10 -23.45 18.03
C LYS A 45 2.10 -22.38 18.49
N ARG A 46 3.35 -22.45 18.00
CA ARG A 46 4.34 -21.40 18.27
C ARG A 46 3.97 -20.15 17.46
N ASN A 47 4.17 -18.97 18.05
CA ASN A 47 3.89 -17.72 17.37
C ASN A 47 5.13 -17.25 16.59
N PRO A 48 5.08 -17.08 15.26
CA PRO A 48 6.24 -16.65 14.47
C PRO A 48 6.76 -15.27 14.91
N ARG A 49 5.90 -14.38 15.43
CA ARG A 49 6.30 -13.06 15.96
C ARG A 49 7.19 -13.12 17.21
N LYS A 50 7.36 -14.29 17.82
CA LYS A 50 8.29 -14.52 18.95
C LYS A 50 9.57 -15.25 18.52
N ILE A 51 9.68 -15.67 17.26
CA ILE A 51 10.80 -16.49 16.77
C ILE A 51 11.71 -15.62 15.89
N ALA A 52 12.90 -15.33 16.41
CA ALA A 52 13.79 -14.29 15.89
C ALA A 52 14.19 -14.43 14.41
N TRP A 53 14.25 -15.65 13.89
CA TRP A 53 14.70 -15.92 12.52
C TRP A 53 13.59 -15.79 11.47
N THR A 54 12.32 -15.69 11.88
CA THR A 54 11.20 -15.56 10.92
C THR A 54 11.13 -14.15 10.34
N GLU A 55 10.63 -14.01 9.11
CA GLU A 55 10.46 -12.71 8.47
C GLU A 55 9.42 -11.87 9.22
N HIS A 56 8.35 -12.50 9.71
CA HIS A 56 7.33 -11.87 10.55
C HIS A 56 7.93 -11.22 11.80
N TYR A 57 8.80 -11.92 12.53
CA TYR A 57 9.52 -11.33 13.66
C TYR A 57 10.37 -10.15 13.21
N ARG A 58 11.15 -10.32 12.13
CA ARG A 58 12.05 -9.28 11.63
C ARG A 58 11.29 -8.02 11.22
N PHE A 59 10.11 -8.16 10.63
CA PHE A 59 9.24 -7.05 10.26
C PHE A 59 8.79 -6.26 11.50
N ASP A 60 8.19 -6.93 12.50
CA ASP A 60 7.72 -6.28 13.73
C ASP A 60 8.86 -5.62 14.52
N HIS A 61 10.05 -6.22 14.47
CA HIS A 61 11.25 -5.75 15.18
C HIS A 61 12.14 -4.84 14.31
N LYS A 62 11.63 -4.37 13.16
CA LYS A 62 12.31 -3.42 12.25
C LYS A 62 13.70 -3.88 11.77
N LYS A 63 13.92 -5.19 11.66
CA LYS A 63 15.18 -5.82 11.19
C LYS A 63 15.18 -6.14 9.68
N SER A 64 14.08 -5.88 8.97
CA SER A 64 13.93 -6.16 7.53
C SER A 64 13.37 -4.98 6.73
N ASN A 65 13.28 -3.78 7.32
CA ASN A 65 12.50 -2.68 6.76
C ASN A 65 13.33 -1.62 6.02
N THR A 66 14.45 -2.01 5.41
CA THR A 66 15.34 -1.06 4.71
C THR A 66 14.72 -0.54 3.40
N ASP A 67 13.91 -1.35 2.70
CA ASP A 67 13.51 -1.03 1.31
C ASP A 67 12.05 -0.54 1.13
N LYS A 68 11.18 -0.69 2.13
CA LYS A 68 9.72 -0.43 1.96
C LYS A 68 9.23 0.92 2.48
N VAL A 69 10.02 1.64 3.27
CA VAL A 69 9.65 2.99 3.75
C VAL A 69 9.65 4.00 2.59
N GLU A 70 10.43 3.75 1.53
CA GLU A 70 10.66 4.72 0.46
C GLU A 70 9.49 4.86 -0.53
N ASN A 71 8.60 3.87 -0.63
CA ASN A 71 7.51 3.87 -1.62
C ASN A 71 6.16 4.40 -1.12
N THR A 72 6.10 5.01 0.06
CA THR A 72 4.85 5.63 0.57
C THR A 72 4.76 7.12 0.20
N GLY A 73 5.40 7.52 -0.91
CA GLY A 73 5.20 8.84 -1.49
C GLY A 73 3.75 8.99 -1.96
N ARG A 74 2.97 9.87 -1.32
CA ARG A 74 1.65 10.25 -1.83
C ARG A 74 1.82 10.84 -3.23
N ILE A 75 1.44 10.09 -4.26
CA ILE A 75 1.44 10.58 -5.64
C ILE A 75 0.46 11.77 -5.70
N LYS A 76 0.98 12.99 -5.83
CA LYS A 76 0.18 14.18 -6.03
C LYS A 76 -0.42 14.14 -7.44
N ARG A 77 -1.68 13.67 -7.56
CA ARG A 77 -2.43 13.75 -8.81
C ARG A 77 -2.95 15.17 -9.00
N GLN A 78 -2.29 15.97 -9.84
CA GLN A 78 -2.80 17.26 -10.27
C GLN A 78 -3.90 17.06 -11.32
N LYS A 79 -5.08 17.63 -11.09
CA LYS A 79 -6.14 17.65 -12.11
C LYS A 79 -5.77 18.67 -13.19
N VAL A 80 -5.65 18.23 -14.44
CA VAL A 80 -5.45 19.11 -15.59
C VAL A 80 -6.76 19.84 -15.88
N GLN A 81 -6.70 21.17 -15.98
CA GLN A 81 -7.84 21.98 -16.42
C GLN A 81 -8.06 21.74 -17.91
N ARG A 82 -9.26 21.29 -18.30
CA ARG A 82 -9.60 21.06 -19.72
C ARG A 82 -10.22 22.31 -20.33
N GLY A 83 -9.92 22.57 -21.60
CA GLY A 83 -10.58 23.61 -22.39
C GLY A 83 -12.06 23.28 -22.61
N TYR A 84 -12.89 24.31 -22.76
CA TYR A 84 -14.31 24.16 -23.08
C TYR A 84 -14.50 24.50 -24.57
N ALA A 85 -15.41 23.81 -25.26
CA ALA A 85 -15.73 24.16 -26.64
C ALA A 85 -16.19 25.63 -26.72
N GLY A 86 -15.55 26.43 -27.58
CA GLY A 86 -15.85 27.86 -27.74
C GLY A 86 -15.11 28.82 -26.80
N VAL A 87 -14.29 28.34 -25.83
CA VAL A 87 -13.49 29.21 -24.95
C VAL A 87 -12.07 28.67 -24.79
N SER A 88 -11.07 29.50 -25.13
CA SER A 88 -9.66 29.15 -24.95
C SER A 88 -9.29 28.96 -23.48
N LEU A 89 -8.30 28.09 -23.20
CA LEU A 89 -7.83 27.79 -21.84
C LEU A 89 -7.45 29.05 -21.04
N ASP A 90 -6.80 30.01 -21.70
CA ASP A 90 -6.38 31.27 -21.09
C ASP A 90 -7.55 32.20 -20.76
N ALA A 91 -8.57 32.24 -21.62
CA ALA A 91 -9.78 33.03 -21.37
C ALA A 91 -10.54 32.49 -20.15
N ASN A 92 -10.66 31.16 -20.05
CA ASN A 92 -11.29 30.51 -18.89
C ASN A 92 -10.52 30.75 -17.58
N ALA A 93 -9.19 30.74 -17.62
CA ALA A 93 -8.37 31.04 -16.44
C ALA A 93 -8.59 32.48 -15.96
N LYS A 94 -8.60 33.46 -16.88
CA LYS A 94 -8.81 34.90 -16.59
C LYS A 94 -10.20 35.20 -16.04
N LEU A 95 -11.24 34.58 -16.60
CA LEU A 95 -12.62 34.72 -16.11
C LEU A 95 -12.75 34.24 -14.66
N ARG A 96 -12.09 33.13 -14.31
CA ARG A 96 -12.10 32.61 -12.94
C ARG A 96 -11.38 33.53 -11.96
N THR A 97 -10.18 34.02 -12.29
CA THR A 97 -9.46 34.96 -11.41
C THR A 97 -10.21 36.28 -11.24
N GLY A 98 -10.85 36.78 -12.30
CA GLY A 98 -11.72 37.96 -12.23
C GLY A 98 -12.87 37.77 -11.26
N ALA A 99 -13.62 36.67 -11.38
CA ALA A 99 -14.75 36.35 -10.51
C ALA A 99 -14.36 36.24 -9.02
N VAL A 100 -13.20 35.66 -8.71
CA VAL A 100 -12.70 35.57 -7.32
C VAL A 100 -12.39 36.95 -6.75
N LYS A 101 -11.70 37.81 -7.50
CA LYS A 101 -11.36 39.17 -7.05
C LYS A 101 -12.61 39.99 -6.72
N THR A 102 -13.63 39.93 -7.59
CA THR A 102 -14.89 40.65 -7.37
C THR A 102 -15.62 40.16 -6.12
N ARG A 103 -15.64 38.85 -5.88
CA ARG A 103 -16.25 38.26 -4.68
C ARG A 103 -15.55 38.69 -3.39
N VAL A 104 -14.22 38.65 -3.38
CA VAL A 104 -13.41 39.08 -2.23
C VAL A 104 -13.63 40.58 -1.97
N GLN A 105 -13.69 41.41 -3.02
CA GLN A 105 -13.94 42.85 -2.89
C GLN A 105 -15.33 43.13 -2.29
N GLN A 106 -16.36 42.39 -2.69
CA GLN A 106 -17.71 42.51 -2.14
C GLN A 106 -17.77 42.10 -0.66
N GLN A 107 -17.07 41.04 -0.26
CA GLN A 107 -16.99 40.61 1.14
C GLN A 107 -16.23 41.60 2.03
N ARG A 108 -15.27 42.34 1.47
CA ARG A 108 -14.47 43.34 2.20
C ARG A 108 -15.17 44.70 2.31
N ARG A 109 -16.28 44.93 1.60
CA ARG A 109 -17.05 46.18 1.75
C ARG A 109 -17.81 46.14 3.08
N PRO A 110 -17.60 47.11 3.99
CA PRO A 110 -18.35 47.16 5.23
C PRO A 110 -19.83 47.42 4.92
N GLN A 111 -20.72 46.67 5.57
CA GLN A 111 -22.16 46.86 5.47
C GLN A 111 -22.49 48.27 5.96
N LYS A 112 -23.11 49.10 5.11
CA LYS A 112 -23.57 50.43 5.52
C LYS A 112 -24.62 50.25 6.62
N LYS A 113 -24.37 50.89 7.77
CA LYS A 113 -25.32 51.02 8.89
C LYS A 113 -26.54 51.81 8.45
#